data_AF-A0A520JWA1-F1
#
_entry.id   AF-A0A520JWA1-F1
#
_cell.length_a   1.000
_cell.length_b   1.000
_cell.length_c   1.000
_cell.angle_alpha   90.00
_cell.angle_beta   90.00
_cell.angle_gamma   90.00
#
_symmetry.space_group_name_H-M   'P 1'
#
loop_
_entity.id
_entity.type
_entity.pdbx_description
1 polymer ?
#
loop_
_entity_poly.entity_id
_entity_poly.type
_entity_poly.pdbx_seq_one_letter_code
_entity_poly.pdbx_strand_id
1 'polypeptide(L)' 'KSDNTVKVSARGNQDLVRRGLNLAKALSTAAKKVEGTGGGHDIAAGATIPSTAKDEFIIHLNEEIKKQIFTATL' A
#
# COMPACT_ATOMS: atom_id res chain seq x y z
N LYS A 1 23.55 6.88 10.23
CA LYS A 1 22.83 6.80 8.93
C LYS A 1 22.02 5.52 8.92
N SER A 2 20.72 5.62 9.19
CA SER A 2 19.76 4.52 9.15
C SER A 2 19.22 4.38 7.72
N ASP A 3 20.12 4.16 6.76
CA ASP A 3 19.88 4.46 5.34
C ASP A 3 19.37 3.26 4.52
N ASN A 4 18.98 2.16 5.17
CA ASN A 4 18.58 0.94 4.45
C ASN A 4 17.06 0.76 4.28
N THR A 5 16.27 1.78 4.66
CA THR A 5 14.81 1.72 4.59
C THR A 5 14.21 2.98 3.97
N VAL A 6 13.04 2.82 3.36
CA VAL A 6 12.25 3.87 2.73
C VAL A 6 10.93 4.00 3.47
N LYS A 7 10.53 5.23 3.77
CA LYS A 7 9.20 5.54 4.32
C LYS A 7 8.23 5.84 3.17
N VAL A 8 7.08 5.16 3.21
CA VAL A 8 6.00 5.31 2.24
C VAL A 8 4.79 5.90 2.96
N SER A 9 4.11 6.84 2.32
CA SER A 9 2.83 7.39 2.78
C SER A 9 1.84 7.34 1.62
N ALA A 10 0.65 6.78 1.87
CA ALA A 10 -0.44 6.75 0.91
C ALA A 10 -1.64 7.56 1.41
N ARG A 11 -2.34 8.20 0.48
CA ARG A 11 -3.56 8.97 0.69
C ARG A 11 -4.56 8.59 -0.39
N GLY A 12 -5.80 8.36 0.01
CA GLY A 12 -6.94 8.13 -0.88
C GLY A 12 -7.97 9.23 -0.75
N ASN A 13 -9.09 9.08 -1.46
CA ASN A 13 -10.26 9.93 -1.32
C ASN A 13 -11.47 9.12 -0.84
N GLN A 14 -12.51 9.82 -0.41
CA GLN A 14 -13.73 9.18 0.14
C GLN A 14 -14.49 8.35 -0.89
N ASP A 15 -14.43 8.70 -2.18
CA ASP A 15 -15.08 7.91 -3.25
C ASP A 15 -14.47 6.51 -3.34
N LEU A 16 -13.13 6.42 -3.41
CA LEU A 16 -12.43 5.15 -3.49
C LEU A 16 -12.61 4.31 -2.22
N VAL A 17 -12.63 4.93 -1.04
CA VAL A 17 -12.90 4.24 0.23
C VAL A 17 -14.31 3.63 0.22
N ARG A 18 -15.32 4.39 -0.22
CA ARG A 18 -16.69 3.88 -0.38
C ARG A 18 -16.79 2.74 -1.39
N ARG A 19 -15.89 2.70 -2.38
CA ARG A 19 -15.76 1.61 -3.37
C ARG A 19 -14.94 0.41 -2.87
N GLY A 20 -14.47 0.42 -1.62
CA GLY A 20 -13.78 -0.70 -0.99
C GLY A 20 -12.27 -0.52 -0.78
N LEU A 21 -11.70 0.64 -1.15
CA LEU A 21 -10.28 0.92 -0.89
C LEU A 21 -9.99 0.93 0.62
N ASN A 22 -8.98 0.15 1.02
CA ASN A 22 -8.41 0.13 2.35
C ASN A 22 -6.87 0.16 2.26
N LEU A 23 -6.30 1.36 2.35
CA LEU A 23 -4.87 1.58 2.25
C LEU A 23 -4.08 0.95 3.41
N ALA A 24 -4.64 0.92 4.62
CA ALA A 24 -3.99 0.25 5.75
C ALA A 24 -3.74 -1.23 5.47
N LYS A 25 -4.76 -1.93 4.95
CA LYS A 25 -4.66 -3.34 4.57
C LYS A 25 -3.72 -3.53 3.37
N ALA A 26 -3.85 -2.71 2.33
CA ALA A 26 -3.02 -2.82 1.13
C ALA A 26 -1.53 -2.63 1.45
N LEU A 27 -1.19 -1.57 2.19
CA LEU A 27 0.19 -1.27 2.57
C LEU A 27 0.76 -2.30 3.55
N SER A 28 -0.01 -2.77 4.52
CA SER A 28 0.46 -3.80 5.46
C SER A 28 0.78 -5.12 4.73
N THR A 29 -0.10 -5.57 3.83
CA THR A 29 0.12 -6.78 3.04
C THR A 29 1.31 -6.64 2.09
N ALA A 30 1.38 -5.55 1.33
CA ALA A 30 2.48 -5.32 0.39
C ALA A 30 3.83 -5.16 1.10
N ALA A 31 3.88 -4.43 2.21
CA ALA A 31 5.11 -4.26 2.98
C ALA A 31 5.59 -5.60 3.56
N LYS A 32 4.70 -6.42 4.12
CA LYS A 32 5.09 -7.74 4.67
C LYS A 32 5.74 -8.66 3.65
N LYS A 33 5.31 -8.62 2.38
CA LYS A 33 5.90 -9.44 1.31
C LYS A 33 7.35 -9.07 1.01
N VAL A 34 7.78 -7.86 1.34
CA VAL A 34 9.15 -7.36 1.14
C VAL A 34 9.87 -7.11 2.46
N GLU A 35 9.50 -7.85 3.52
CA GLU A 35 10.10 -7.74 4.87
C GLU A 35 9.98 -6.34 5.50
N GLY A 36 9.01 -5.55 5.05
CA GLY A 36 8.64 -4.26 5.61
C GLY A 36 7.47 -4.33 6.60
N THR A 37 7.09 -3.16 7.12
CA THR A 37 5.92 -2.98 7.99
C THR A 37 5.02 -1.87 7.47
N GLY A 38 3.71 -1.97 7.69
CA GLY A 38 2.75 -0.96 7.25
C GLY A 38 1.40 -1.07 7.97
N GLY A 39 0.62 0.01 7.89
CA GLY A 39 -0.69 0.14 8.55
C GLY A 39 -1.19 1.59 8.57
N GLY A 40 -2.31 1.82 9.27
CA GLY A 40 -2.97 3.13 9.38
C GLY A 40 -4.49 3.02 9.24
N HIS A 41 -5.10 3.96 8.56
CA HIS A 41 -6.53 3.97 8.22
C HIS A 41 -6.77 3.62 6.74
N ASP A 42 -8.01 3.30 6.41
CA ASP A 42 -8.45 3.00 5.03
C ASP A 42 -8.13 4.14 4.04
N ILE A 43 -8.29 5.40 4.45
CA ILE A 43 -8.03 6.60 3.62
C ILE A 43 -6.59 7.11 3.69
N ALA A 44 -5.84 6.78 4.75
CA ALA A 44 -4.54 7.35 5.04
C ALA A 44 -3.68 6.39 5.85
N ALA A 45 -2.61 5.89 5.24
CA ALA A 45 -1.75 4.86 5.83
C ALA A 45 -0.29 5.04 5.39
N GLY A 46 0.61 4.31 6.03
CA GLY A 46 2.05 4.36 5.73
C GLY A 46 2.70 2.99 5.82
N ALA A 47 3.93 2.91 5.31
CA ALA A 47 4.79 1.74 5.41
C ALA A 47 6.27 2.13 5.52
N THR A 48 7.08 1.21 6.03
CA THR A 48 8.54 1.26 5.99
C THR A 48 9.03 -0.03 5.36
N ILE A 49 9.83 0.08 4.30
CA ILE A 49 10.30 -1.06 3.49
C ILE A 49 11.82 -0.97 3.28
N PRO A 50 12.52 -2.07 2.95
CA PRO A 50 13.91 -2.02 2.50
C PRO A 50 14.07 -1.14 1.26
N SER A 51 15.16 -0.37 1.19
CA SER A 51 15.43 0.54 0.07
C SER A 51 15.60 -0.18 -1.28
N THR A 52 16.00 -1.45 -1.25
CA THR A 52 16.19 -2.34 -2.39
C THR A 52 14.89 -2.94 -2.94
N ALA A 53 13.77 -2.86 -2.19
CA ALA A 53 12.54 -3.57 -2.52
C ALA A 53 11.41 -2.68 -3.07
N LYS A 54 11.74 -1.44 -3.50
CA LYS A 54 10.74 -0.46 -3.96
C LYS A 54 9.87 -0.97 -5.10
N ASP A 55 10.49 -1.56 -6.12
CA ASP A 55 9.78 -2.00 -7.32
C ASP A 55 8.86 -3.18 -7.02
N GLU A 56 9.36 -4.15 -6.26
CA GLU A 56 8.58 -5.31 -5.82
C GLU A 56 7.41 -4.88 -4.92
N PHE A 57 7.65 -3.94 -4.00
CA PHE A 57 6.60 -3.36 -3.15
C PHE A 57 5.50 -2.69 -3.97
N ILE A 58 5.83 -1.92 -5.01
CA ILE A 58 4.84 -1.25 -5.87
C ILE A 58 3.98 -2.29 -6.61
N ILE A 59 4.58 -3.38 -7.09
CA ILE A 59 3.85 -4.49 -7.73
C ILE A 59 2.84 -5.09 -6.75
N HIS A 60 3.29 -5.48 -5.56
CA HIS A 60 2.42 -6.06 -4.53
C HIS A 60 1.32 -5.10 -4.08
N LEU A 61 1.63 -3.82 -3.93
CA LEU A 61 0.66 -2.79 -3.55
C LEU A 61 -0.42 -2.62 -4.63
N ASN A 62 -0.02 -2.60 -5.90
CA ASN A 62 -0.95 -2.51 -7.03
C ASN A 62 -1.89 -3.73 -7.11
N GLU A 63 -1.36 -4.94 -6.90
CA GLU A 63 -2.18 -6.15 -6.81
C GLU A 63 -3.21 -6.09 -5.68
N GLU A 64 -2.81 -5.63 -4.49
CA GLU A 64 -3.73 -5.48 -3.36
C GLU A 64 -4.81 -4.43 -3.59
N ILE A 65 -4.47 -3.31 -4.24
CA ILE A 65 -5.46 -2.28 -4.59
C ILE A 65 -6.45 -2.83 -5.62
N LYS A 66 -5.99 -3.54 -6.66
CA LYS A 66 -6.87 -4.16 -7.67
C LYS A 66 -7.88 -5.15 -7.08
N LYS A 67 -7.50 -5.88 -6.02
CA LYS A 67 -8.40 -6.79 -5.30
C LYS A 67 -9.48 -6.06 -4.49
N GLN A 68 -9.24 -4.80 -4.12
CA GLN A 68 -10.13 -4.01 -3.27
C GLN A 68 -11.12 -3.17 -4.07
N ILE A 69 -10.67 -2.58 -5.18
CA ILE A 69 -11.50 -1.74 -6.03
C ILE A 69 -11.71 -2.39 -7.38
N PHE A 70 -12.96 -2.81 -7.66
CA PHE A 70 -13.33 -3.22 -9.00
C PHE A 70 -13.60 -1.98 -9.85
N THR A 71 -12.99 -1.94 -11.03
CA THR A 71 -13.41 -1.00 -12.08
C THR A 71 -14.11 -1.87 -13.11
N ALA A 72 -15.42 -1.70 -13.28
CA ALA A 72 -16.09 -2.31 -14.41
C ALA A 72 -15.45 -1.73 -15.66
N THR A 73 -14.72 -2.56 -16.40
CA THR A 73 -14.33 -2.23 -17.77
C THR A 73 -15.64 -2.16 -18.55
N LEU A 74 -16.03 -0.96 -18.97
CA LEU A 74 -17.11 -0.76 -19.95
C LEU A 74 -16.72 -1.41 -21.28
#